data_AF-A0A7R9MGM6-F1
#
_entry.id   AF-A0A7R9MGM6-F1
#
_cell.length_a   1.000
_cell.length_b   1.000
_cell.length_c   1.000
_cell.angle_alpha   90.00
_cell.angle_beta   90.00
_cell.angle_gamma   90.00
#
_symmetry.space_group_name_H-M   'P 1'
#
loop_
_entity.id
_entity.type
_entity.pdbx_description
1 polymer ?
#
loop_
_entity_poly.entity_id
_entity_poly.type
_entity_poly.pdbx_seq_one_letter_code
_entity_poly.pdbx_strand_id
1 'polypeptide(L)'
;MAVSVGEPILLIDPSQNYRPDYKDVEEYRIYNNNQDDEMQKMIYETYRQMHSKQSVDFVRDRMSHWTQFNTIELPIMEALDKLNNFVDESDPDISLPNLVHAFQTAEGIRKAHPDLDWFHLTGLIHDLGKVMAIYGEPQWAVVGDTFPVGCAYGD
;
A
#
# COMPACT_ATOMS: atom_id res chain seq x y z
N MET A 1 16.79 18.58 -46.32
CA MET A 1 17.57 17.89 -45.28
C MET A 1 16.61 16.94 -44.56
N ALA A 2 16.85 15.64 -44.64
CA ALA A 2 16.06 14.65 -43.91
C ALA A 2 16.49 14.67 -42.44
N VAL A 3 15.55 14.86 -41.52
CA VAL A 3 15.80 14.72 -40.09
C VAL A 3 16.01 13.24 -39.83
N SER A 4 17.22 12.85 -39.43
CA SER A 4 17.48 11.49 -38.96
C SER A 4 16.63 11.26 -37.72
N VAL A 5 15.66 10.35 -37.82
CA VAL A 5 14.93 9.85 -36.65
C VAL A 5 15.99 9.17 -35.79
N GLY A 6 16.34 9.81 -34.66
CA GLY A 6 17.28 9.25 -33.69
C GLY A 6 16.80 7.87 -33.24
N GLU A 7 17.74 6.98 -32.95
CA GLU A 7 17.41 5.65 -32.44
C GLU A 7 16.38 5.75 -31.30
N PRO A 8 15.36 4.89 -31.28
CA PRO A 8 14.35 4.93 -30.24
C PRO A 8 15.07 4.80 -28.90
N ILE A 9 14.91 5.82 -28.05
CA ILE A 9 15.39 5.76 -26.68
C ILE A 9 14.63 4.58 -26.05
N LEU A 10 15.34 3.48 -25.80
CA LEU A 10 14.85 2.35 -25.01
C LEU A 10 14.74 2.83 -23.57
N LEU A 11 13.69 3.61 -23.30
CA LEU A 11 13.27 3.92 -21.95
C LEU A 11 12.61 2.64 -21.43
N ILE A 12 13.40 1.83 -20.72
CA ILE A 12 12.85 0.74 -19.93
C ILE A 12 11.95 1.41 -18.90
N ASP A 13 10.64 1.36 -19.12
CA ASP A 13 9.64 1.84 -18.19
C ASP A 13 9.66 0.89 -16.98
N PRO A 14 10.23 1.28 -15.83
CA PRO A 14 10.38 0.39 -14.69
C PRO A 14 9.03 -0.05 -14.14
N SER A 15 7.95 0.71 -14.41
CA SER A 15 6.60 0.36 -14.02
C SER A 15 6.08 -0.89 -14.71
N GLN A 16 6.64 -1.29 -15.87
CA GLN A 16 6.19 -2.47 -16.63
C GLN A 16 6.24 -3.76 -15.80
N ASN A 17 7.26 -3.92 -14.96
CA ASN A 17 7.40 -5.09 -14.08
C ASN A 17 6.36 -5.13 -12.95
N TYR A 18 5.67 -4.01 -12.72
CA TYR A 18 4.68 -3.82 -11.68
C TYR A 18 3.32 -3.40 -12.25
N ARG A 19 3.15 -3.51 -13.57
CA ARG A 19 1.86 -3.28 -14.21
C ARG A 19 0.99 -4.51 -13.94
N PRO A 20 -0.24 -4.32 -13.43
CA PRO A 20 -1.10 -5.45 -13.12
C PRO A 20 -1.50 -6.26 -14.35
N ASP A 21 -1.38 -5.67 -15.55
CA ASP A 21 -1.75 -6.25 -16.85
C ASP A 21 -0.91 -7.50 -17.24
N TYR A 22 0.18 -7.81 -16.53
CA TYR A 22 1.12 -8.89 -16.89
C TYR A 22 1.22 -10.04 -15.88
N LYS A 23 0.45 -10.02 -14.78
CA LYS A 23 0.36 -11.13 -13.82
C LYS A 23 -1.01 -11.77 -13.89
N ASP A 24 -1.05 -13.10 -13.91
CA ASP A 24 -2.29 -13.84 -13.77
C ASP A 24 -2.87 -13.67 -12.35
N VAL A 25 -4.19 -13.76 -12.21
CA VAL A 25 -4.88 -13.50 -10.93
C VAL A 25 -4.38 -14.45 -9.84
N GLU A 26 -4.03 -15.68 -10.21
CA GLU A 26 -3.50 -16.72 -9.33
C GLU A 26 -2.08 -16.41 -8.80
N GLU A 27 -1.38 -15.43 -9.38
CA GLU A 27 -0.04 -15.01 -8.97
C GLU A 27 -0.03 -13.88 -7.94
N TYR A 28 -1.20 -13.34 -7.59
CA TYR A 28 -1.35 -12.31 -6.56
C TYR A 28 -1.59 -12.91 -5.18
N ARG A 29 -1.17 -12.17 -4.14
CA ARG A 29 -1.41 -12.49 -2.72
C ARG A 29 -0.89 -13.86 -2.32
N ILE A 30 0.27 -14.25 -2.84
CA ILE A 30 0.91 -15.52 -2.48
C ILE A 30 1.60 -15.37 -1.12
N TYR A 31 0.98 -15.94 -0.09
CA TYR A 31 1.57 -16.17 1.21
C TYR A 31 2.09 -17.60 1.28
N ASN A 32 3.40 -17.77 1.47
CA ASN A 32 4.00 -19.09 1.62
C ASN A 32 4.97 -19.12 2.81
N ASN A 33 5.24 -20.33 3.31
CA ASN A 33 6.14 -20.53 4.45
C ASN A 33 7.61 -20.69 4.01
N ASN A 34 8.01 -20.09 2.88
CA ASN A 34 9.38 -20.21 2.39
C ASN A 34 10.33 -19.42 3.31
N GLN A 35 11.04 -20.16 4.17
CA GLN A 35 12.00 -19.60 5.11
C GLN A 35 13.32 -19.15 4.44
N ASP A 36 13.45 -19.25 3.12
CA ASP A 36 14.59 -18.68 2.39
C ASP A 36 14.26 -17.34 1.72
N ASP A 37 12.98 -16.94 1.71
CA ASP A 37 12.53 -15.66 1.17
C ASP A 37 12.39 -14.61 2.27
N GLU A 38 13.28 -13.61 2.24
CA GLU A 38 13.31 -12.51 3.22
C GLU A 38 12.02 -11.67 3.22
N MET A 39 11.37 -11.52 2.07
CA MET A 39 10.10 -10.79 1.97
C MET A 39 8.99 -11.57 2.67
N GLN A 40 8.91 -12.88 2.45
CA GLN A 40 7.92 -13.74 3.11
C GLN A 40 8.14 -13.80 4.64
N LYS A 41 9.40 -13.78 5.10
CA LYS A 41 9.71 -13.68 6.54
C LYS A 41 9.21 -12.38 7.15
N MET A 42 9.46 -11.27 6.45
CA MET A 42 9.03 -9.94 6.88
C MET A 42 7.50 -9.87 6.99
N ILE A 43 6.79 -10.32 5.95
CA ILE A 43 5.32 -10.39 5.93
C ILE A 43 4.80 -11.27 7.08
N TYR A 44 5.38 -12.46 7.24
CA TYR A 44 5.00 -13.37 8.32
C TYR A 44 5.19 -12.72 9.70
N GLU A 45 6.32 -12.05 9.93
CA GLU A 45 6.59 -11.40 11.21
C GLU A 45 5.67 -10.20 11.45
N THR A 46 5.34 -9.43 10.40
CA THR A 46 4.35 -8.34 10.47
C THR A 46 2.99 -8.87 10.94
N TYR A 47 2.46 -9.91 10.29
CA TYR A 47 1.18 -10.52 10.68
C TYR A 47 1.25 -11.21 12.04
N ARG A 48 2.35 -11.88 12.36
CA ARG A 48 2.56 -12.50 13.67
C ARG A 48 2.50 -11.45 14.79
N GLN A 49 3.15 -10.31 14.62
CA GLN A 49 3.08 -9.21 15.59
C GLN A 49 1.68 -8.61 15.65
N MET A 50 1.04 -8.38 14.51
CA MET A 50 -0.33 -7.88 14.42
C MET A 50 -1.29 -8.78 15.21
N HIS A 51 -1.35 -10.07 14.89
CA HIS A 51 -2.25 -11.04 15.53
C HIS A 51 -1.94 -11.24 17.02
N SER A 52 -0.71 -10.98 17.44
CA SER A 52 -0.30 -11.09 18.85
C SER A 52 -0.63 -9.85 19.68
N LYS A 53 -0.72 -8.66 19.06
CA LYS A 53 -0.76 -7.36 19.75
C LYS A 53 -2.04 -6.56 19.52
N GLN A 54 -2.77 -6.80 18.43
CA GLN A 54 -4.06 -6.16 18.14
C GLN A 54 -5.13 -6.69 19.09
N SER A 55 -5.39 -5.95 20.16
CA SER A 55 -6.44 -6.23 21.14
C SER A 55 -7.51 -5.14 21.14
N VAL A 56 -8.65 -5.41 21.77
CA VAL A 56 -9.72 -4.40 21.94
C VAL A 56 -9.19 -3.14 22.61
N ASP A 57 -8.34 -3.28 23.62
CA ASP A 57 -7.77 -2.14 24.35
C ASP A 57 -6.76 -1.37 23.50
N PHE A 58 -5.92 -2.07 22.74
CA PHE A 58 -4.98 -1.44 21.81
C PHE A 58 -5.72 -0.63 20.74
N VAL A 59 -6.76 -1.21 20.12
CA VAL A 59 -7.55 -0.52 19.09
C VAL A 59 -8.25 0.70 19.67
N ARG A 60 -8.84 0.61 20.86
CA ARG A 60 -9.46 1.78 21.53
C ARG A 60 -8.45 2.89 21.82
N ASP A 61 -7.26 2.54 22.30
CA ASP A 61 -6.18 3.49 22.57
C ASP A 61 -5.73 4.19 21.28
N ARG A 62 -5.49 3.44 20.20
CA ARG A 62 -5.10 3.99 18.89
C ARG A 62 -6.20 4.85 18.27
N MET A 63 -7.46 4.43 18.35
CA MET A 63 -8.59 5.26 17.92
C MET A 63 -8.62 6.57 18.72
N SER A 64 -8.50 6.52 20.05
CA SER A 64 -8.50 7.73 20.89
C SER A 64 -7.33 8.68 20.57
N HIS A 65 -6.20 8.15 20.13
CA HIS A 65 -5.03 8.94 19.75
C HIS A 65 -5.18 9.56 18.35
N TRP A 66 -5.38 8.73 17.32
CA TRP A 66 -5.32 9.18 15.92
C TRP A 66 -6.55 9.95 15.44
N THR A 67 -7.72 9.73 16.03
CA THR A 67 -8.95 10.45 15.66
C THR A 67 -9.02 11.88 16.22
N GLN A 68 -7.98 12.33 16.94
CA GLN A 68 -7.82 13.73 17.31
C GLN A 68 -7.35 14.61 16.14
N PHE A 69 -6.77 14.00 15.11
CA PHE A 69 -6.26 14.68 13.90
C PHE A 69 -5.36 15.89 14.20
N ASN A 70 -4.54 15.79 15.25
CA ASN A 70 -3.66 16.86 15.73
C ASN A 70 -2.16 16.54 15.57
N THR A 71 -1.82 15.39 15.00
CA THR A 71 -0.43 14.99 14.72
C THR A 71 0.18 15.82 13.60
N ILE A 72 -0.61 16.10 12.56
CA ILE A 72 -0.14 16.75 11.34
C ILE A 72 -1.29 17.37 10.52
N GLU A 73 -1.00 18.47 9.83
CA GLU A 73 -1.85 19.09 8.81
C GLU A 73 -1.06 19.19 7.49
N LEU A 74 -1.58 18.59 6.41
CA LEU A 74 -0.95 18.60 5.09
C LEU A 74 -2.00 18.63 3.96
N PRO A 75 -1.68 19.25 2.82
CA PRO A 75 -2.33 18.96 1.55
C PRO A 75 -2.16 17.48 1.14
N ILE A 76 -3.14 16.94 0.39
CA ILE A 76 -3.14 15.53 -0.06
C ILE A 76 -1.84 15.15 -0.78
N MET A 77 -1.36 15.99 -1.71
CA MET A 77 -0.14 15.69 -2.47
C MET A 77 1.12 15.64 -1.59
N GLU A 78 1.20 16.46 -0.54
CA GLU A 78 2.32 16.40 0.40
C GLU A 78 2.25 15.15 1.30
N ALA A 79 1.04 14.70 1.65
CA ALA A 79 0.86 13.44 2.36
C ALA A 79 1.26 12.23 1.49
N LEU A 80 0.92 12.28 0.20
CA LEU A 80 1.33 11.29 -0.81
C LEU A 80 2.85 11.26 -0.98
N ASP A 81 3.52 12.42 -1.04
CA ASP A 81 4.98 12.49 -1.14
C ASP A 81 5.70 11.87 0.06
N LYS A 82 5.11 11.96 1.27
CA LYS A 82 5.66 11.28 2.45
C LYS A 82 5.65 9.76 2.32
N LEU A 83 4.69 9.21 1.59
CA LEU A 83 4.59 7.76 1.33
C LEU A 83 5.53 7.29 0.20
N ASN A 84 6.29 8.19 -0.42
CA ASN A 84 7.23 7.83 -1.48
C ASN A 84 8.45 7.03 -0.98
N ASN A 85 8.73 7.07 0.32
CA ASN A 85 9.78 6.25 0.95
C ASN A 85 9.20 5.14 1.84
N PHE A 86 7.88 4.94 1.81
CA PHE A 86 7.20 3.91 2.57
C PHE A 86 7.09 2.63 1.74
N VAL A 87 7.61 1.53 2.27
CA VAL A 87 7.42 0.17 1.73
C VAL A 87 6.53 -0.58 2.71
N ASP A 88 5.45 -1.15 2.20
CA ASP A 88 4.48 -1.91 2.97
C ASP A 88 5.05 -3.30 3.32
N GLU A 89 5.32 -3.54 4.60
CA GLU A 89 5.90 -4.80 5.08
C GLU A 89 4.91 -5.98 5.09
N SER A 90 3.65 -5.75 4.73
CA SER A 90 2.60 -6.77 4.68
C SER A 90 2.20 -7.20 3.26
N ASP A 91 2.61 -6.45 2.24
CA ASP A 91 2.22 -6.68 0.85
C ASP A 91 3.19 -7.68 0.16
N PRO A 92 2.71 -8.86 -0.29
CA PRO A 92 3.53 -9.84 -1.01
C PRO A 92 3.78 -9.49 -2.48
N ASP A 93 3.05 -8.54 -3.04
CA ASP A 93 2.97 -8.28 -4.47
C ASP A 93 3.76 -7.02 -4.88
N ILE A 94 3.92 -6.06 -3.98
CA ILE A 94 4.44 -4.73 -4.28
C ILE A 94 5.61 -4.35 -3.37
N SER A 95 6.79 -4.20 -3.97
CA SER A 95 7.97 -3.57 -3.35
C SER A 95 8.19 -2.12 -3.79
N LEU A 96 7.20 -1.52 -4.45
CA LEU A 96 7.24 -0.13 -4.91
C LEU A 96 6.89 0.85 -3.79
N PRO A 97 7.33 2.11 -3.91
CA PRO A 97 6.77 3.21 -3.12
C PRO A 97 5.25 3.24 -3.17
N ASN A 98 4.61 3.39 -2.02
CA ASN A 98 3.15 3.39 -1.90
C ASN A 98 2.48 4.54 -2.68
N LEU A 99 3.22 5.62 -2.98
CA LEU A 99 2.79 6.68 -3.90
C LEU A 99 2.47 6.15 -5.32
N VAL A 100 3.30 5.25 -5.84
CA VAL A 100 3.11 4.68 -7.18
C VAL A 100 1.84 3.83 -7.21
N HIS A 101 1.64 3.02 -6.18
CA HIS A 101 0.41 2.23 -5.99
C HIS A 101 -0.86 3.09 -5.95
N ALA A 102 -0.82 4.23 -5.24
CA ALA A 102 -1.94 5.16 -5.19
C ALA A 102 -2.34 5.68 -6.59
N PHE A 103 -1.36 6.06 -7.42
CA PHE A 103 -1.64 6.49 -8.80
C PHE A 103 -2.07 5.34 -9.71
N GLN A 104 -1.49 4.14 -9.56
CA GLN A 104 -1.91 2.96 -10.32
C GLN A 104 -3.39 2.61 -10.04
N THR A 105 -3.79 2.66 -8.77
CA THR A 105 -5.17 2.41 -8.34
C THR A 105 -6.10 3.49 -8.90
N ALA A 106 -5.75 4.76 -8.74
CA ALA A 106 -6.54 5.88 -9.25
C ALA A 106 -6.73 5.82 -10.78
N GLU A 107 -5.66 5.56 -11.53
CA GLU A 107 -5.72 5.47 -13.00
C GLU A 107 -6.46 4.21 -13.49
N GLY A 108 -6.34 3.10 -12.77
CA GLY A 108 -7.13 1.89 -13.03
C GLY A 108 -8.63 2.17 -12.91
N ILE A 109 -9.03 2.79 -11.79
CA ILE A 109 -10.43 3.20 -11.57
C ILE A 109 -10.87 4.21 -12.63
N ARG A 110 -10.04 5.22 -12.96
CA ARG A 110 -10.36 6.23 -13.97
C ARG A 110 -10.63 5.62 -15.34
N LYS A 111 -9.87 4.60 -15.74
CA LYS A 111 -10.09 3.88 -17.01
C LYS A 111 -11.39 3.07 -17.01
N ALA A 112 -11.69 2.39 -15.89
CA ALA A 112 -12.87 1.55 -15.76
C ALA A 112 -14.18 2.33 -15.54
N HIS A 113 -14.09 3.47 -14.84
CA HIS A 113 -15.22 4.29 -14.41
C HIS A 113 -14.98 5.77 -14.74
N PRO A 114 -14.84 6.15 -16.02
CA PRO A 114 -14.43 7.50 -16.42
C PRO A 114 -15.40 8.61 -16.00
N ASP A 115 -16.64 8.26 -15.69
CA ASP A 115 -17.74 9.14 -15.25
C ASP A 115 -17.80 9.35 -13.73
N LEU A 116 -17.02 8.62 -12.94
CA LEU A 116 -17.03 8.67 -11.47
C LEU A 116 -15.75 9.30 -10.90
N ASP A 117 -15.60 10.61 -11.06
CA ASP A 117 -14.43 11.37 -10.60
C ASP A 117 -14.08 11.17 -9.11
N TRP A 118 -15.09 11.13 -8.24
CA TRP A 118 -14.93 10.83 -6.83
C TRP A 118 -14.28 9.47 -6.58
N PHE A 119 -14.52 8.48 -7.46
CA PHE A 119 -13.98 7.15 -7.30
C PHE A 119 -12.51 7.09 -7.71
N HIS A 120 -12.10 7.93 -8.68
CA HIS A 120 -10.68 8.11 -9.01
C HIS A 120 -9.93 8.67 -7.80
N LEU A 121 -10.51 9.68 -7.16
CA LEU A 121 -9.95 10.28 -5.94
C LEU A 121 -9.91 9.26 -4.80
N THR A 122 -10.95 8.45 -4.59
CA THR A 122 -10.94 7.36 -3.60
C THR A 122 -9.74 6.44 -3.81
N GLY A 123 -9.46 6.03 -5.06
CA GLY A 123 -8.27 5.24 -5.37
C GLY A 123 -6.96 5.93 -5.00
N LEU A 124 -6.87 7.24 -5.20
CA LEU A 124 -5.67 8.01 -4.87
C LEU A 124 -5.45 8.13 -3.35
N ILE A 125 -6.52 8.24 -2.56
CA ILE A 125 -6.42 8.55 -1.12
C ILE A 125 -6.58 7.33 -0.20
N HIS A 126 -6.93 6.16 -0.74
CA HIS A 126 -7.34 5.00 0.08
C HIS A 126 -6.30 4.59 1.14
N ASP A 127 -5.03 4.65 0.79
CA ASP A 127 -3.91 4.22 1.63
C ASP A 127 -3.20 5.37 2.36
N LEU A 128 -3.75 6.60 2.34
CA LEU A 128 -3.12 7.74 3.02
C LEU A 128 -2.97 7.56 4.53
N GLY A 129 -3.77 6.68 5.16
CA GLY A 129 -3.60 6.33 6.56
C GLY A 129 -2.22 5.76 6.90
N LYS A 130 -1.49 5.23 5.92
CA LYS A 130 -0.13 4.69 6.11
C LYS A 130 0.89 5.72 6.60
N VAL A 131 0.56 7.02 6.51
CA VAL A 131 1.39 8.07 7.12
C VAL A 131 1.60 7.86 8.63
N MET A 132 0.69 7.16 9.32
CA MET A 132 0.88 6.81 10.75
C MET A 132 2.21 6.10 11.01
N ALA A 133 2.68 5.26 10.08
CA ALA A 133 3.97 4.57 10.21
C ALA A 133 5.16 5.55 10.12
N ILE A 134 5.05 6.60 9.30
CA ILE A 134 6.05 7.68 9.21
C ILE A 134 6.11 8.48 10.51
N TYR A 135 5.00 8.54 11.25
CA TYR A 135 4.88 9.23 12.53
C TYR A 135 5.07 8.33 13.75
N GLY A 136 5.64 7.14 13.56
CA GLY A 136 6.16 6.30 14.64
C GLY A 136 5.29 5.11 15.04
N GLU A 137 4.16 4.87 14.38
CA GLU A 137 3.47 3.59 14.55
C GLU A 137 4.27 2.45 13.89
N PRO A 138 4.35 1.27 14.53
CA PRO A 138 4.92 0.11 13.87
C PRO A 138 4.02 -0.35 12.73
N GLN A 139 4.59 -0.90 11.65
CA GLN A 139 3.82 -1.30 10.46
C GLN A 139 2.68 -2.27 10.77
N TRP A 140 2.87 -3.22 11.70
CA TRP A 140 1.80 -4.15 12.11
C TRP A 140 0.55 -3.46 12.70
N ALA A 141 0.66 -2.20 13.11
CA ALA A 141 -0.44 -1.38 13.60
C ALA A 141 -1.07 -0.46 12.53
N VAL A 142 -0.57 -0.51 11.28
CA VAL A 142 -0.89 0.44 10.21
C VAL A 142 -1.32 -0.25 8.91
N VAL A 143 -0.60 -1.28 8.48
CA VAL A 143 -0.80 -1.97 7.19
C VAL A 143 -1.38 -3.37 7.39
N GLY A 144 -1.69 -4.05 6.29
CA GLY A 144 -2.10 -5.45 6.25
C GLY A 144 -3.60 -5.69 6.37
N ASP A 145 -3.98 -6.94 6.15
CA ASP A 145 -5.37 -7.39 6.23
C ASP A 145 -5.94 -7.22 7.65
N THR A 146 -7.15 -6.69 7.74
CA THR A 146 -7.80 -6.39 9.03
C THR A 146 -8.70 -7.52 9.49
N PHE A 147 -8.84 -7.69 10.82
CA PHE A 147 -9.77 -8.64 11.43
C PHE A 147 -10.49 -8.01 12.64
N PRO A 148 -11.69 -8.49 13.02
CA PRO A 148 -12.39 -7.98 14.20
C PRO A 148 -11.68 -8.39 15.49
N VAL A 149 -11.38 -7.42 16.37
CA VAL A 149 -10.89 -7.69 17.73
C VAL A 149 -12.06 -7.92 18.70
N GLY A 150 -11.84 -8.73 19.73
CA GLY A 150 -12.85 -9.03 20.75
C GLY A 150 -13.80 -10.18 20.42
N CYS A 151 -13.56 -10.87 19.30
CA CYS A 151 -14.15 -12.17 18.99
C CYS A 151 -13.07 -13.16 18.54
N ALA A 152 -13.45 -14.41 18.31
CA ALA A 152 -12.57 -15.39 17.69
C ALA A 152 -12.29 -15.02 16.22
N TYR A 153 -11.14 -15.46 15.70
CA TYR A 153 -10.81 -15.35 14.29
C TYR A 153 -11.79 -16.15 13.43
N GLY A 154 -12.06 -15.65 12.22
CA GLY A 154 -12.73 -16.41 11.17
C GLY A 154 -11.76 -17.37 10.47
N ASP A 155 -12.33 -18.28 9.68
CA ASP A 155 -11.58 -19.13 8.75
C ASP A 155 -11.16 -18.36 7.49
#